data_AF-A0A3B6PI49-F1
#
_entry.id   AF-A0A3B6PI49-F1
#
_cell.length_a   1.000
_cell.length_b   1.000
_cell.length_c   1.000
_cell.angle_alpha   90.00
_cell.angle_beta   90.00
_cell.angle_gamma   90.00
#
_symmetry.space_group_name_H-M   'P 1'
#
loop_
_entity.id
_entity.type
_entity.pdbx_description
1 polymer ?
#
loop_
_entity_poly.entity_id
_entity_poly.type
_entity_poly.pdbx_seq_one_letter_code
_entity_poly.pdbx_strand_id
1 'polypeptide(L)'
;MNFLGTFIINGIYRIVINQILLSPGIYYRSELDHKGISIYTGTIISDWGGRSELAIDKKERIWAHVSRKQKISVLVLSSATGSNIREILDNVSYPEILLSFPNAKEKKRIESKEKAILEFYQHFACVGGDLDWSTKYESET
;
A
#
# COMPACT_ATOMS: atom_id res chain seq x y z
N MET A 1 0.27 36.68 11.99
CA MET A 1 -0.99 37.10 11.36
C MET A 1 -1.32 38.50 11.85
N ASN A 2 -1.65 39.44 10.97
CA ASN A 2 -2.06 40.78 11.40
C ASN A 2 -3.57 40.83 11.75
N PHE A 3 -4.06 41.96 12.23
CA PHE A 3 -5.47 42.17 12.58
C PHE A 3 -6.44 41.94 11.41
N LEU A 4 -5.95 41.97 10.17
CA LEU A 4 -6.72 41.68 8.94
C LEU A 4 -6.71 40.19 8.56
N GLY A 5 -6.05 39.32 9.33
CA GLY A 5 -5.94 37.89 8.99
C GLY A 5 -4.93 37.58 7.89
N THR A 6 -4.00 38.49 7.61
CA THR A 6 -2.98 38.35 6.55
C THR A 6 -1.58 38.10 7.12
N PHE A 7 -0.68 37.60 6.27
CA PHE A 7 0.73 37.36 6.56
C PHE A 7 1.60 38.19 5.61
N ILE A 8 2.65 38.82 6.11
CA ILE A 8 3.63 39.51 5.27
C ILE A 8 4.79 38.55 5.02
N ILE A 9 5.00 38.14 3.77
CA ILE A 9 6.08 37.24 3.35
C ILE A 9 6.89 37.99 2.28
N ASN A 10 8.17 38.25 2.56
CA ASN A 10 9.06 39.05 1.71
C ASN A 10 8.49 40.43 1.31
N GLY A 11 7.82 41.12 2.25
CA GLY A 11 7.22 42.43 2.01
C GLY A 11 5.88 42.40 1.26
N ILE A 12 5.37 41.23 0.90
CA ILE A 12 4.09 41.06 0.18
C ILE A 12 3.05 40.46 1.12
N TYR A 13 1.83 41.01 1.10
CA TYR A 13 0.69 40.46 1.82
C TYR A 13 0.19 39.16 1.18
N ARG A 14 0.01 38.14 2.00
CA ARG A 14 -0.53 36.83 1.63
C ARG A 14 -1.65 36.43 2.58
N ILE A 15 -2.64 35.74 2.05
CA ILE A 15 -3.78 35.22 2.80
C ILE A 15 -3.72 33.69 2.72
N VAL A 16 -3.89 33.03 3.86
CA VAL A 16 -4.00 31.57 3.92
C VAL A 16 -5.44 31.19 3.69
N ILE A 17 -5.68 30.29 2.74
CA ILE A 17 -7.01 29.77 2.41
C ILE A 17 -7.11 28.34 2.95
N ASN A 18 -8.20 28.03 3.64
CA ASN A 18 -8.47 26.68 4.11
C ASN A 18 -8.80 25.77 2.92
N GLN A 19 -8.17 24.60 2.89
CA GLN A 19 -8.46 23.56 1.90
C GLN A 19 -9.56 22.63 2.41
N ILE A 20 -10.44 22.18 1.52
CA ILE A 20 -11.38 21.09 1.82
C ILE A 20 -10.65 19.79 1.52
N LEU A 21 -10.48 18.95 2.53
CA LEU A 21 -9.83 17.65 2.46
C LEU A 21 -10.83 16.54 2.81
N LEU A 22 -10.55 15.32 2.34
CA LEU A 22 -11.30 14.13 2.74
C LEU A 22 -11.04 13.85 4.22
N SER A 23 -12.12 13.62 4.97
CA SER A 23 -12.03 13.17 6.35
C SER A 23 -11.37 11.78 6.42
N PRO A 24 -10.69 11.45 7.52
CA PRO A 24 -10.18 10.11 7.75
C PRO A 24 -11.30 9.07 7.76
N GLY A 25 -11.02 7.91 7.17
CA GLY A 25 -12.02 6.88 6.93
C GLY A 25 -11.65 5.93 5.79
N ILE A 26 -12.58 5.04 5.49
CA ILE A 26 -12.47 4.05 4.42
C ILE A 26 -13.48 4.42 3.32
N TYR A 27 -12.97 4.61 2.11
CA TYR A 27 -13.76 5.03 0.95
C TYR A 27 -13.73 3.96 -0.13
N TYR A 28 -14.88 3.59 -0.65
CA TYR A 28 -14.99 2.63 -1.74
C TYR A 28 -15.32 3.34 -3.04
N ARG A 29 -14.70 2.88 -4.13
CA ARG A 29 -14.95 3.34 -5.48
C ARG A 29 -15.06 2.16 -6.43
N SER A 30 -16.00 2.24 -7.38
CA SER A 30 -16.07 1.34 -8.53
C SER A 30 -15.91 2.18 -9.81
N GLU A 31 -14.99 1.79 -10.67
CA GLU A 31 -14.75 2.44 -11.97
C GLU A 31 -14.78 1.37 -13.08
N LEU A 32 -15.33 1.72 -14.24
CA LEU A 32 -15.25 0.86 -15.42
C LEU A 32 -14.00 1.19 -16.21
N ASP A 33 -13.22 0.16 -16.53
CA ASP A 33 -12.12 0.29 -17.48
C ASP A 33 -12.65 0.52 -18.91
N HIS A 34 -11.76 0.94 -19.82
CA HIS A 34 -12.02 1.07 -21.25
C HIS A 34 -12.62 -0.19 -21.91
N LYS A 35 -12.38 -1.37 -21.32
CA LYS A 35 -12.94 -2.66 -21.77
C LYS A 35 -14.27 -3.03 -21.11
N GLY A 36 -14.85 -2.16 -20.28
CA GLY A 36 -16.09 -2.41 -19.54
C GLY A 36 -15.91 -3.32 -18.30
N ILE A 37 -14.68 -3.57 -17.86
CA ILE A 37 -14.40 -4.38 -16.66
C ILE A 37 -14.42 -3.47 -15.43
N SER A 38 -15.20 -3.83 -14.42
CA SER A 38 -15.26 -3.12 -13.15
C SER A 38 -13.99 -3.30 -12.34
N ILE A 39 -13.40 -2.19 -11.91
CA ILE A 39 -12.28 -2.10 -10.98
C ILE A 39 -12.84 -1.56 -9.67
N TYR A 40 -12.57 -2.26 -8.56
CA TYR A 40 -13.00 -1.86 -7.23
C TYR A 40 -11.80 -1.40 -6.41
N THR A 41 -11.90 -0.24 -5.79
CA THR A 41 -10.83 0.35 -4.98
C THR A 41 -11.35 0.77 -3.61
N GLY A 42 -10.73 0.27 -2.55
CA GLY A 42 -10.91 0.73 -1.18
C GLY A 42 -9.73 1.60 -0.75
N THR A 43 -9.97 2.87 -0.44
CA THR A 43 -8.96 3.82 0.04
C THR A 43 -9.09 4.02 1.54
N ILE A 44 -8.02 3.78 2.28
CA ILE A 44 -7.92 4.03 3.71
C ILE A 44 -7.12 5.33 3.91
N ILE A 45 -7.74 6.30 4.57
CA ILE A 45 -7.15 7.59 4.92
C ILE A 45 -7.11 7.67 6.45
N SER A 46 -5.91 7.74 7.03
CA SER A 46 -5.73 7.96 8.47
C SER A 46 -5.66 9.46 8.81
N ASP A 47 -6.01 9.82 10.05
CA ASP A 47 -5.83 11.19 10.58
C ASP A 47 -4.37 11.64 10.52
N TRP A 48 -3.47 10.69 10.80
CA TRP A 48 -2.04 10.89 10.79
C TRP A 48 -1.39 9.79 9.97
N GLY A 49 -0.61 10.16 8.95
CA GLY A 49 0.21 9.23 8.19
C GLY A 49 -0.19 9.07 6.73
N GLY A 50 0.05 7.86 6.22
CA GLY A 50 -0.02 7.54 4.79
C GLY A 50 -1.41 7.11 4.34
N ARG A 51 -1.65 7.28 3.04
CA ARG A 51 -2.81 6.72 2.34
C ARG A 51 -2.49 5.30 1.90
N SER A 52 -3.37 4.36 2.20
CA SER A 52 -3.28 2.98 1.73
C SER A 52 -4.47 2.66 0.85
N GLU A 53 -4.26 1.96 -0.26
CA GLU A 53 -5.32 1.59 -1.19
C GLU A 53 -5.29 0.09 -1.43
N LEU A 54 -6.46 -0.54 -1.42
CA LEU A 54 -6.68 -1.90 -1.87
C LEU A 54 -7.45 -1.85 -3.18
N ALA A 55 -6.97 -2.51 -4.22
CA ALA A 55 -7.59 -2.47 -5.54
C ALA A 55 -7.74 -3.88 -6.13
N ILE A 56 -8.91 -4.18 -6.67
CA ILE A 56 -9.18 -5.41 -7.41
C ILE A 56 -8.95 -5.12 -8.90
N ASP A 57 -7.90 -5.73 -9.45
CA ASP A 57 -7.52 -5.63 -10.86
C ASP A 57 -8.50 -6.42 -11.75
N LYS A 58 -8.41 -6.20 -13.06
CA LYS A 58 -9.25 -6.81 -14.10
C LYS A 58 -9.16 -8.34 -14.17
N LYS A 59 -8.11 -8.91 -13.56
CA LYS A 59 -7.90 -10.35 -13.42
C LYS A 59 -8.34 -10.88 -12.05
N GLU A 60 -9.19 -10.14 -11.35
CA GLU A 60 -9.70 -10.46 -10.01
C GLU A 60 -8.58 -10.59 -8.95
N ARG A 61 -7.47 -9.88 -9.17
CA ARG A 61 -6.35 -9.83 -8.23
C ARG A 61 -6.39 -8.55 -7.39
N ILE A 62 -6.44 -8.74 -6.07
CA ILE A 62 -6.36 -7.75 -5.00
C ILE A 62 -4.91 -7.31 -4.75
N TRP A 63 -4.64 -6.07 -5.08
CA TRP A 63 -3.38 -5.39 -4.82
C TRP A 63 -3.53 -4.43 -3.66
N ALA A 64 -2.45 -4.27 -2.90
CA ALA A 64 -2.30 -3.20 -1.94
C ALA A 64 -1.28 -2.17 -2.46
N HIS A 65 -1.57 -0.90 -2.20
CA HIS A 65 -0.68 0.23 -2.40
C HIS A 65 -0.53 0.94 -1.07
N VAL A 66 0.64 0.88 -0.47
CA VAL A 66 0.92 1.58 0.78
C VAL A 66 1.68 2.87 0.46
N SER A 67 1.18 4.02 0.92
CA SER A 67 1.83 5.34 0.76
C SER A 67 2.14 5.72 -0.70
N ARG A 68 1.26 5.35 -1.65
CA ARG A 68 1.44 5.56 -3.11
C ARG A 68 2.72 4.93 -3.68
N LYS A 69 3.24 3.88 -3.04
CA LYS A 69 4.37 3.08 -3.52
C LYS A 69 3.91 2.02 -4.53
N GLN A 70 4.83 1.11 -4.88
CA GLN A 70 4.56 0.01 -5.80
C GLN A 70 3.42 -0.89 -5.32
N LYS A 71 2.77 -1.54 -6.28
CA LYS A 71 1.76 -2.59 -6.04
C LYS A 71 2.42 -3.76 -5.31
N ILE A 72 1.81 -4.19 -4.23
CA ILE A 72 2.15 -5.44 -3.55
C ILE A 72 0.91 -6.32 -3.44
N SER A 73 1.08 -7.63 -3.53
CA SER A 73 -0.03 -8.57 -3.34
C SER A 73 -0.59 -8.45 -1.92
N VAL A 74 -1.92 -8.48 -1.78
CA VAL A 74 -2.57 -8.45 -0.47
C VAL A 74 -2.09 -9.62 0.43
N LEU A 75 -1.76 -10.77 -0.16
CA LEU A 75 -1.25 -11.93 0.57
C LEU A 75 0.12 -11.67 1.19
N VAL A 76 1.00 -10.97 0.47
CA VAL A 76 2.33 -10.60 0.99
C VAL A 76 2.17 -9.59 2.13
N LEU A 77 1.27 -8.61 1.98
CA LEU A 77 0.97 -7.66 3.05
C LEU A 77 0.43 -8.38 4.30
N SER A 78 -0.57 -9.24 4.16
CA SER A 78 -1.16 -10.01 5.27
C SER A 78 -0.13 -10.94 5.94
N SER A 79 0.72 -11.59 5.14
CA SER A 79 1.78 -12.44 5.68
C SER A 79 2.85 -11.64 6.40
N ALA A 80 3.25 -10.48 5.86
CA ALA A 80 4.20 -9.57 6.50
C ALA A 80 3.66 -9.01 7.83
N THR A 81 2.34 -8.80 7.96
CA THR A 81 1.70 -8.41 9.24
C THR A 81 1.66 -9.55 10.26
N GLY A 82 1.94 -10.79 9.84
CA GLY A 82 2.12 -11.93 10.73
C GLY A 82 1.09 -13.04 10.63
N SER A 83 0.13 -12.94 9.70
CA SER A 83 -0.84 -14.01 9.46
C SER A 83 -0.23 -15.12 8.60
N ASN A 84 -0.54 -16.37 8.90
CA ASN A 84 -0.18 -17.47 8.00
C ASN A 84 -1.22 -17.62 6.87
N ILE A 85 -0.86 -18.32 5.79
CA ILE A 85 -1.77 -18.49 4.64
C ILE A 85 -3.08 -19.19 5.02
N ARG A 86 -3.06 -20.11 6.00
CA ARG A 86 -4.25 -20.84 6.44
C ARG A 86 -5.22 -19.91 7.15
N GLU A 87 -4.73 -19.17 8.15
CA GLU A 87 -5.47 -18.13 8.86
C GLU A 87 -6.04 -17.10 7.90
N ILE A 88 -5.28 -16.66 6.90
CA ILE A 88 -5.80 -15.70 5.91
C ILE A 88 -7.01 -16.31 5.20
N LEU A 89 -6.89 -17.54 4.69
CA LEU A 89 -7.96 -18.21 3.95
C LEU A 89 -9.18 -18.55 4.82
N ASP A 90 -8.97 -18.90 6.09
CA ASP A 90 -10.04 -19.22 7.04
C ASP A 90 -10.85 -17.98 7.46
N ASN A 91 -10.25 -16.77 7.37
CA ASN A 91 -10.87 -15.52 7.80
C ASN A 91 -11.49 -14.70 6.66
N VAL A 92 -11.38 -15.12 5.41
CA VAL A 92 -12.06 -14.45 4.28
C VAL A 92 -13.33 -15.17 3.85
N SER A 93 -14.35 -14.40 3.47
CA SER A 93 -15.62 -14.93 2.96
C SER A 93 -15.51 -15.60 1.58
N TYR A 94 -14.50 -15.22 0.79
CA TYR A 94 -14.31 -15.63 -0.60
C TYR A 94 -12.84 -16.06 -0.84
N PRO A 95 -12.39 -17.19 -0.27
CA PRO A 95 -11.00 -17.65 -0.36
C PRO A 95 -10.58 -18.01 -1.80
N GLU A 96 -11.51 -18.40 -2.67
CA GLU A 96 -11.27 -18.70 -4.08
C GLU A 96 -10.65 -17.54 -4.85
N ILE A 97 -11.04 -16.30 -4.51
CA ILE A 97 -10.46 -15.10 -5.10
C ILE A 97 -8.96 -15.08 -4.79
N LEU A 98 -8.55 -15.31 -3.55
CA LEU A 98 -7.14 -15.34 -3.14
C LEU A 98 -6.37 -16.54 -3.70
N LEU A 99 -7.02 -17.69 -3.86
CA LEU A 99 -6.40 -18.90 -4.41
C LEU A 99 -6.14 -18.81 -5.92
N SER A 100 -6.85 -17.94 -6.63
CA SER A 100 -6.63 -17.70 -8.07
C SER A 100 -5.34 -16.92 -8.37
N PHE A 101 -4.75 -16.27 -7.36
CA PHE A 101 -3.58 -15.39 -7.52
C PHE A 101 -2.25 -16.09 -7.72
N PRO A 102 -1.84 -17.05 -6.85
CA PRO A 102 -0.43 -17.27 -6.68
C PRO A 102 0.12 -18.15 -7.78
N ASN A 103 1.05 -17.58 -8.55
CA ASN A 103 1.97 -18.38 -9.34
C ASN A 103 2.83 -19.24 -8.40
N ALA A 104 3.37 -20.38 -8.86
CA ALA A 104 4.22 -21.26 -8.04
C ALA A 104 5.41 -20.51 -7.38
N LYS A 105 5.88 -19.43 -8.00
CA LYS A 105 6.91 -18.53 -7.47
C LYS A 105 6.43 -17.66 -6.30
N GLU A 106 5.20 -17.16 -6.34
CA GLU A 106 4.61 -16.32 -5.27
C GLU A 106 4.24 -17.17 -4.05
N LYS A 107 3.72 -18.39 -4.26
CA LYS A 107 3.49 -19.36 -3.17
C LYS A 107 4.76 -19.56 -2.32
N LYS A 108 5.91 -19.78 -2.96
CA LYS A 108 7.21 -19.95 -2.29
C LYS A 108 7.69 -18.71 -1.52
N ARG A 109 7.21 -17.50 -1.89
CA ARG A 109 7.55 -16.25 -1.19
C ARG A 109 6.68 -16.04 0.06
N ILE A 110 5.43 -16.47 -0.01
CA ILE A 110 4.42 -16.30 1.07
C ILE A 110 4.57 -17.37 2.17
N GLU A 111 5.22 -18.50 1.90
CA GLU A 111 5.38 -19.60 2.87
C GLU A 111 6.20 -19.22 4.12
N SER A 112 7.13 -18.26 4.03
CA SER A 112 7.92 -17.78 5.19
C SER A 112 7.63 -16.32 5.48
N LYS A 113 7.37 -16.03 6.75
CA LYS A 113 7.08 -14.68 7.25
C LYS A 113 8.25 -13.73 7.00
N GLU A 114 9.49 -14.18 7.20
CA GLU A 114 10.67 -13.34 6.95
C GLU A 114 10.76 -12.90 5.50
N LYS A 115 10.47 -13.82 4.56
CA LYS A 115 10.46 -13.51 3.12
C LYS A 115 9.36 -12.51 2.76
N ALA A 116 8.16 -12.67 3.32
CA ALA A 116 7.07 -11.73 3.10
C ALA A 116 7.40 -10.32 3.62
N ILE A 117 8.02 -10.22 4.80
CA ILE A 117 8.50 -8.95 5.36
C ILE A 117 9.56 -8.32 4.44
N LEU A 118 10.53 -9.11 3.97
CA LEU A 118 11.59 -8.62 3.09
C LEU A 118 11.02 -8.10 1.76
N GLU A 119 10.11 -8.85 1.14
CA GLU A 119 9.44 -8.45 -0.11
C GLU A 119 8.61 -7.17 0.10
N PHE A 120 7.87 -7.08 1.21
CA PHE A 120 7.16 -5.85 1.58
C PHE A 120 8.09 -4.66 1.72
N TYR A 121 9.21 -4.83 2.43
CA TYR A 121 10.19 -3.76 2.63
C TYR A 121 10.83 -3.31 1.31
N GLN A 122 11.20 -4.24 0.43
CA GLN A 122 11.75 -3.93 -0.89
C GLN A 122 10.78 -3.07 -1.73
N HIS A 123 9.50 -3.45 -1.77
CA HIS A 123 8.47 -2.69 -2.48
C HIS A 123 8.16 -1.34 -1.83
N PHE A 124 8.17 -1.26 -0.50
CA PHE A 124 7.89 -0.03 0.23
C PHE A 124 9.03 1.00 0.09
N ALA A 125 10.27 0.54 0.23
CA ALA A 125 11.47 1.37 0.13
C ALA A 125 11.87 1.67 -1.34
N CYS A 126 11.21 1.04 -2.33
CA CYS A 126 11.59 1.09 -3.74
C CYS A 126 13.06 0.67 -3.99
N VAL A 127 13.60 -0.23 -3.17
CA VAL A 127 14.97 -0.71 -3.32
C VAL A 127 14.95 -1.85 -4.33
N GLY A 128 15.34 -1.56 -5.56
CA GLY A 128 15.56 -2.57 -6.59
C GLY A 128 16.94 -3.21 -6.40
N GLY A 129 16.98 -4.43 -5.88
CA GLY A 129 18.20 -5.24 -5.75
C GLY A 129 18.08 -6.28 -4.64
N ASP A 130 18.83 -7.38 -4.78
CA ASP A 130 19.01 -8.35 -3.70
C ASP A 130 19.65 -7.62 -2.50
N LEU A 131 18.87 -7.43 -1.43
CA LEU A 131 19.41 -6.96 -0.15
C LEU A 131 20.13 -8.12 0.50
N ASP A 132 21.40 -8.31 0.12
CA ASP A 132 22.32 -9.13 0.89
C ASP A 132 22.86 -8.28 2.05
N TRP A 133 22.30 -8.46 3.24
CA TRP A 133 22.73 -7.77 4.46
C TRP A 133 24.11 -8.21 4.93
N SER A 134 24.58 -9.37 4.46
CA SER A 134 25.81 -10.03 4.86
C SER A 134 27.07 -9.29 4.39
N THR A 135 27.00 -8.61 3.25
CA THR A 135 28.18 -8.04 2.59
C THR A 135 28.53 -6.61 3.03
N LYS A 136 27.69 -5.95 3.84
CA LYS A 136 27.94 -4.57 4.28
C LYS A 136 28.74 -4.44 5.59
N TYR A 137 28.89 -5.52 6.36
CA TYR A 137 29.61 -5.47 7.64
C TYR A 137 31.07 -5.94 7.56
N GLU A 138 31.53 -6.45 6.41
CA GLU A 138 32.91 -6.94 6.24
C GLU A 138 33.84 -5.96 5.51
N SER A 139 33.34 -4.83 5.02
CA SER A 139 34.15 -3.83 4.30
C SER A 139 34.58 -2.61 5.12
N GLU A 140 34.30 -2.61 6.44
CA GLU A 140 34.74 -1.56 7.38
C GLU A 140 35.65 -2.14 8.48
N THR A 141 36.65 -2.93 8.07
CA THR A 141 37.86 -3.22 8.86
C THR A 141 39.08 -3.22 7.98
#